data_AF-A0A7X9E605-F1
#
_entry.id   AF-A0A7X9E605-F1
#
_cell.length_a   1.000
_cell.length_b   1.000
_cell.length_c   1.000
_cell.angle_alpha   90.00
_cell.angle_beta   90.00
_cell.angle_gamma   90.00
#
_symmetry.space_group_name_H-M   'P 1'
#
loop_
_entity.id
_entity.type
_entity.pdbx_description
1 polymer ?
#
loop_
_entity_poly.entity_id
_entity_poly.type
_entity_poly.pdbx_seq_one_letter_code
_entity_poly.pdbx_strand_id
1 'polypeptide(L)'
;MEKKKILFICGSLNQTSMMHQISRHFQDYDCYFTPYYADGFINYVVSKGYLNFSILNGPFRRSTEKYLRENNLEIDYRGLKHDYDLVYTCADLIYPKNIRDKKVILVQEGMTDPENIMFYLVKYLKIPRWLASTSTMGMSHMYDLFCVASYGYKDFFVKRKEVKPEKIVVTGIPNFDNLNQYLD
;
A
#
# COMPACT_ATOMS: atom_id res chain seq x y z
N MET A 1 26.26 8.43 12.73
CA MET A 1 25.16 8.87 11.85
C MET A 1 23.86 8.41 12.47
N GLU A 2 22.82 9.24 12.45
CA GLU A 2 21.49 8.82 12.88
C GLU A 2 20.97 7.72 11.94
N LYS A 3 20.28 6.71 12.48
CA LYS A 3 19.64 5.69 11.66
C LYS A 3 18.54 6.33 10.81
N LYS A 4 18.52 5.97 9.53
CA LYS A 4 17.47 6.36 8.61
C LYS A 4 16.16 5.66 8.99
N LYS A 5 15.05 6.33 8.74
CA LYS A 5 13.72 5.89 9.18
C LYS A 5 12.84 5.49 8.00
N ILE A 6 12.15 4.37 8.14
CA ILE A 6 11.28 3.81 7.11
C ILE A 6 9.85 3.70 7.66
N LEU A 7 8.87 4.22 6.91
CA LEU A 7 7.46 4.08 7.23
C LEU A 7 6.80 3.00 6.37
N PHE A 8 6.07 2.09 7.00
CA PHE A 8 5.25 1.06 6.35
C PHE A 8 3.77 1.38 6.53
N ILE A 9 3.13 1.82 5.45
CA ILE A 9 1.68 2.05 5.39
C ILE A 9 0.98 0.74 5.06
N CYS A 10 0.36 0.16 6.08
CA CYS A 10 -0.28 -1.15 6.07
C CYS A 10 -1.75 -1.06 5.66
N GLY A 11 -2.33 -2.15 5.17
CA GLY A 11 -3.71 -2.16 4.71
C GLY A 11 -4.51 -3.32 5.28
N SER A 12 -4.86 -4.31 4.46
CA SER A 12 -5.47 -5.57 4.93
C SER A 12 -4.50 -6.36 5.84
N LEU A 13 -4.98 -7.40 6.53
CA LEU A 13 -4.09 -8.26 7.33
C LEU A 13 -3.00 -8.91 6.47
N ASN A 14 -3.36 -9.37 5.28
CA ASN A 14 -2.42 -9.96 4.31
C ASN A 14 -1.38 -8.94 3.83
N GLN A 15 -1.81 -7.70 3.56
CA GLN A 15 -0.89 -6.59 3.23
C GLN A 15 0.02 -6.23 4.40
N THR A 16 -0.51 -6.23 5.61
CA THR A 16 0.23 -5.93 6.83
C THR A 16 1.31 -6.98 7.08
N SER A 17 1.00 -8.27 6.91
CA SER A 17 1.99 -9.34 7.05
C SER A 17 3.11 -9.24 6.00
N MET A 18 2.80 -8.83 4.76
CA MET A 18 3.83 -8.55 3.75
C MET A 18 4.73 -7.38 4.15
N MET A 19 4.15 -6.26 4.61
CA MET A 19 4.93 -5.09 5.05
C MET A 19 5.86 -5.45 6.21
N HIS A 20 5.38 -6.26 7.15
CA HIS A 20 6.20 -6.77 8.25
C HIS A 20 7.31 -7.72 7.76
N GLN A 21 7.04 -8.63 6.81
CA GLN A 21 8.10 -9.48 6.24
C GLN A 21 9.18 -8.64 5.54
N ILE A 22 8.78 -7.64 4.75
CA ILE A 22 9.71 -6.72 4.10
C ILE A 22 10.55 -5.97 5.14
N SER A 23 9.94 -5.48 6.23
CA SER A 23 10.66 -4.73 7.26
C SER A 23 11.78 -5.53 7.92
N ARG A 24 11.66 -6.86 8.00
CA ARG A 24 12.68 -7.73 8.62
C ARG A 24 14.01 -7.74 7.86
N HIS A 25 14.03 -7.29 6.61
CA HIS A 25 15.24 -7.12 5.82
C HIS A 25 15.95 -5.78 6.09
N PHE A 26 15.40 -4.90 6.94
CA PHE A 26 15.92 -3.56 7.23
C PHE A 26 16.43 -3.43 8.68
N GLN A 27 17.23 -4.38 9.16
CA GLN A 27 17.72 -4.41 10.56
C GLN A 27 18.58 -3.18 10.95
N ASP A 28 19.22 -2.56 9.96
CA ASP A 28 20.05 -1.37 10.16
C ASP A 28 19.26 -0.05 10.16
N TYR A 29 17.94 -0.10 9.97
CA TYR A 29 17.05 1.06 9.87
C TYR A 29 15.99 1.04 10.96
N ASP A 30 15.46 2.21 11.32
CA ASP A 30 14.32 2.29 12.24
C ASP A 30 13.02 2.17 11.44
N CYS A 31 12.29 1.10 11.67
CA CYS A 31 11.06 0.77 10.94
C CYS A 31 9.83 1.10 11.78
N TYR A 32 8.89 1.84 11.19
CA TYR A 32 7.64 2.24 11.83
C TYR A 32 6.46 1.84 10.96
N PHE A 33 5.32 1.59 11.59
CA PHE A 33 4.13 1.06 10.94
C PHE A 33 2.93 1.94 11.19
N THR A 34 2.04 1.98 10.21
CA THR A 34 0.79 2.71 10.35
C THR A 34 -0.34 2.04 9.58
N PRO A 35 -1.55 1.88 10.16
CA PRO A 35 -2.71 1.51 9.37
C PRO A 35 -2.97 2.53 8.27
N TYR A 36 -3.55 2.08 7.14
CA TYR A 36 -3.89 2.94 6.02
C TYR A 36 -4.71 4.14 6.48
N TYR A 37 -4.44 5.31 5.92
CA TYR A 37 -5.07 6.56 6.35
C TYR A 37 -5.27 7.51 5.17
N ALA A 38 -6.16 8.47 5.38
CA ALA A 38 -6.49 9.51 4.42
C ALA A 38 -6.41 10.88 5.09
N ASP A 39 -6.35 11.94 4.27
CA ASP A 39 -6.34 13.32 4.76
C ASP A 39 -7.65 14.06 4.53
N GLY A 40 -7.90 15.05 5.39
CA GLY A 40 -8.92 16.10 5.18
C GLY A 40 -10.31 15.56 4.87
N PHE A 41 -10.91 16.09 3.79
CA PHE A 41 -12.26 15.74 3.35
C PHE A 41 -12.44 14.24 3.07
N ILE A 42 -11.39 13.54 2.60
CA ILE A 42 -11.47 12.09 2.37
C ILE A 42 -11.64 11.37 3.70
N ASN A 43 -10.86 11.74 4.73
CA ASN A 43 -11.04 11.19 6.08
C ASN A 43 -12.44 11.49 6.63
N TYR A 44 -12.99 12.68 6.36
CA TYR A 44 -14.35 13.04 6.75
C TYR A 44 -15.42 12.18 6.07
N VAL A 45 -15.33 11.97 4.75
CA VAL A 45 -16.28 11.12 4.00
C VAL A 45 -16.18 9.65 4.42
N VAL A 46 -14.97 9.15 4.70
CA VAL A 46 -14.74 7.81 5.27
C VAL A 46 -15.39 7.70 6.65
N SER A 47 -15.18 8.69 7.52
CA SER A 47 -15.74 8.68 8.89
C SER A 47 -17.26 8.70 8.95
N LYS A 48 -17.93 9.12 7.86
CA LYS A 48 -19.40 9.14 7.73
C LYS A 48 -20.00 7.85 7.18
N GLY A 49 -19.22 6.80 6.94
CA GLY A 49 -19.73 5.49 6.51
C GLY A 49 -20.18 5.41 5.04
N TYR A 50 -20.02 6.49 4.26
CA TYR A 50 -20.33 6.49 2.81
C TYR A 50 -19.27 5.76 1.97
N LEU A 51 -18.13 5.43 2.58
CA LEU A 51 -17.06 4.68 1.94
C LEU A 51 -16.88 3.36 2.69
N ASN A 52 -17.69 2.38 2.32
CA ASN A 52 -17.47 0.96 2.65
C ASN A 52 -16.21 0.39 1.94
N PHE A 53 -15.15 1.21 1.78
CA PHE A 53 -13.87 0.79 1.24
C PHE A 53 -13.08 0.09 2.33
N SER A 54 -13.31 -1.22 2.39
CA SER A 54 -12.45 -2.29 2.92
C SER A 54 -11.32 -1.82 3.84
N ILE A 55 -10.20 -1.29 3.31
CA ILE A 55 -8.98 -1.10 4.10
C ILE A 55 -9.04 0.07 5.11
N LEU A 56 -9.84 1.12 4.85
CA LEU A 56 -9.99 2.26 5.76
C LEU A 56 -11.09 2.04 6.81
N ASN A 57 -11.86 0.97 6.67
CA ASN A 57 -12.97 0.68 7.56
C ASN A 57 -12.48 0.04 8.87
N GLY A 58 -13.29 0.21 9.93
CA GLY A 58 -12.98 -0.23 11.29
C GLY A 58 -12.48 -1.68 11.42
N PRO A 59 -13.04 -2.68 10.72
CA PRO A 59 -12.59 -4.07 10.86
C PRO A 59 -11.14 -4.29 10.42
N PHE A 60 -10.76 -3.82 9.23
CA PHE A 60 -9.40 -3.98 8.71
C PHE A 60 -8.40 -3.20 9.55
N ARG A 61 -8.73 -1.95 9.91
CA ARG A 61 -7.90 -1.16 10.81
C ARG A 61 -7.68 -1.87 12.15
N ARG A 62 -8.73 -2.42 12.78
CA ARG A 62 -8.61 -3.17 14.04
C ARG A 62 -7.76 -4.42 13.89
N SER A 63 -7.93 -5.19 12.82
CA SER A 63 -7.10 -6.38 12.56
C SER A 63 -5.63 -6.02 12.35
N THR A 64 -5.36 -4.93 11.62
CA THR A 64 -4.01 -4.40 11.40
C THR A 64 -3.40 -3.91 12.70
N GLU A 65 -4.08 -3.06 13.46
CA GLU A 65 -3.58 -2.58 14.76
C GLU A 65 -3.35 -3.74 15.74
N LYS A 66 -4.25 -4.73 15.77
CA LYS A 66 -4.09 -5.95 16.58
C LYS A 66 -2.82 -6.70 16.18
N TYR A 67 -2.65 -6.99 14.89
CA TYR A 67 -1.46 -7.68 14.39
C TYR A 67 -0.17 -6.94 14.71
N LEU A 68 -0.14 -5.61 14.50
CA LEU A 68 1.04 -4.79 14.80
C LEU A 68 1.41 -4.85 16.28
N ARG A 69 0.41 -4.79 17.18
CA ARG A 69 0.63 -4.90 18.63
C ARG A 69 1.07 -6.30 19.06
N GLU A 70 0.44 -7.35 18.53
CA GLU A 70 0.79 -8.74 18.83
C GLU A 70 2.22 -9.09 18.39
N ASN A 71 2.73 -8.43 17.35
CA ASN A 71 4.10 -8.59 16.87
C ASN A 71 5.09 -7.55 17.44
N ASN A 72 4.67 -6.72 18.41
CA ASN A 72 5.49 -5.67 19.02
C ASN A 72 6.15 -4.71 18.01
N LEU A 73 5.40 -4.33 16.97
CA LEU A 73 5.86 -3.39 15.94
C LEU A 73 5.64 -1.95 16.35
N GLU A 74 6.60 -1.08 16.05
CA GLU A 74 6.55 0.35 16.39
C GLU A 74 5.47 1.08 15.57
N ILE A 75 4.40 1.54 16.25
CA ILE A 75 3.27 2.19 15.58
C ILE A 75 3.44 3.71 15.62
N ASP A 76 3.54 4.32 14.44
CA ASP A 76 3.39 5.77 14.24
C ASP A 76 2.11 6.07 13.44
N TYR A 77 1.05 6.46 14.14
CA TYR A 77 -0.23 6.76 13.50
C TYR A 77 -0.09 7.92 12.51
N ARG A 78 -0.44 7.62 11.26
CA ARG A 78 -0.32 8.51 10.09
C ARG A 78 1.13 8.95 9.79
N GLY A 79 2.14 8.34 10.40
CA GLY A 79 3.54 8.70 10.17
C GLY A 79 3.83 10.17 10.50
N LEU A 80 3.43 10.63 11.69
CA LEU A 80 3.51 12.05 12.08
C LEU A 80 4.62 12.34 13.10
N LYS A 81 5.19 11.33 13.75
CA LYS A 81 6.20 11.51 14.79
C LYS A 81 7.60 11.75 14.23
N HIS A 82 7.86 11.30 13.01
CA HIS A 82 9.20 11.28 12.43
C HIS A 82 9.23 11.86 11.02
N ASP A 83 10.39 12.37 10.62
CA ASP A 83 10.70 12.66 9.23
C ASP A 83 11.29 11.40 8.59
N TYR A 84 10.58 10.83 7.61
CA TYR A 84 10.91 9.53 7.03
C TYR A 84 11.72 9.68 5.75
N ASP A 85 12.77 8.86 5.61
CA ASP A 85 13.61 8.82 4.42
C ASP A 85 12.97 8.01 3.28
N LEU A 86 12.17 7.00 3.63
CA LEU A 86 11.55 6.05 2.71
C LEU A 86 10.17 5.60 3.22
N VAL A 87 9.22 5.44 2.30
CA VAL A 87 7.88 4.96 2.61
C VAL A 87 7.54 3.75 1.74
N TYR A 88 7.13 2.66 2.39
CA TYR A 88 6.46 1.55 1.74
C TYR A 88 4.95 1.71 1.90
N THR A 89 4.19 1.49 0.83
CA THR A 89 2.74 1.46 0.90
C THR A 89 2.17 0.29 0.11
N CYS A 90 1.10 -0.31 0.62
CA CYS A 90 0.39 -1.41 -0.04
C CYS A 90 -0.65 -0.94 -1.08
N ALA A 91 -0.94 0.36 -1.15
CA ALA A 91 -1.99 0.90 -2.01
C ALA A 91 -1.80 2.39 -2.32
N ASP A 92 -2.10 2.81 -3.55
CA ASP A 92 -1.99 4.20 -4.01
C ASP A 92 -3.35 4.84 -4.39
N LEU A 93 -4.45 4.21 -3.96
CA LEU A 93 -5.81 4.72 -4.17
C LEU A 93 -5.99 6.06 -3.46
N ILE A 94 -5.44 6.17 -2.25
CA ILE A 94 -5.36 7.39 -1.46
C ILE A 94 -3.90 7.63 -1.15
N TYR A 95 -3.40 8.81 -1.52
CA TYR A 95 -1.99 9.16 -1.37
C TYR A 95 -1.83 10.30 -0.35
N PRO A 96 -1.44 9.98 0.90
CA PRO A 96 -1.35 10.96 1.98
C PRO A 96 -0.43 12.13 1.65
N LYS A 97 -0.73 13.31 2.19
CA LYS A 97 -0.02 14.57 1.89
C LYS A 97 1.39 14.58 2.47
N ASN A 98 1.59 14.02 3.66
CA ASN A 98 2.86 14.02 4.39
C ASN A 98 3.92 13.08 3.79
N ILE A 99 3.58 12.28 2.78
CA ILE A 99 4.52 11.38 2.10
C ILE A 99 4.84 11.80 0.66
N ARG A 100 4.25 12.89 0.14
CA ARG A 100 4.36 13.29 -1.28
C ARG A 100 5.72 13.79 -1.70
N ASP A 101 6.49 14.29 -0.75
CA ASP A 101 7.88 14.74 -0.91
C ASP A 101 8.88 13.62 -0.60
N LYS A 102 8.41 12.43 -0.20
CA LYS A 102 9.26 11.31 0.20
C LYS A 102 9.51 10.34 -0.94
N LYS A 103 10.53 9.49 -0.77
CA LYS A 103 10.71 8.32 -1.62
C LYS A 103 9.67 7.27 -1.27
N VAL A 104 8.89 6.84 -2.26
CA VAL A 104 7.76 5.94 -2.04
C VAL A 104 7.85 4.70 -2.93
N ILE A 105 7.78 3.53 -2.28
CA ILE A 105 7.70 2.22 -2.92
C ILE A 105 6.29 1.67 -2.72
N LEU A 106 5.59 1.45 -3.83
CA LEU A 106 4.30 0.76 -3.85
C LEU A 106 4.53 -0.75 -3.95
N VAL A 107 3.86 -1.54 -3.10
CA VAL A 107 3.97 -3.00 -3.10
C VAL A 107 2.62 -3.62 -3.41
N GLN A 108 2.58 -4.44 -4.45
CA GLN A 108 1.40 -5.19 -4.85
C GLN A 108 1.14 -6.40 -3.94
N GLU A 109 -0.13 -6.65 -3.63
CA GLU A 109 -0.57 -7.83 -2.88
C GLU A 109 -0.65 -9.14 -3.68
N GLY A 110 -0.68 -9.04 -5.01
CA GLY A 110 -0.76 -10.19 -5.92
C GLY A 110 -2.16 -10.42 -6.49
N MET A 111 -3.09 -9.48 -6.28
CA MET A 111 -4.41 -9.45 -6.89
C MET A 111 -4.81 -8.01 -7.24
N THR A 112 -5.72 -7.88 -8.21
CA THR A 112 -6.41 -6.62 -8.51
C THR A 112 -7.87 -6.90 -8.81
N ASP A 113 -8.76 -6.03 -8.34
CA ASP A 113 -10.19 -6.11 -8.64
C ASP A 113 -10.45 -6.00 -10.15
N PRO A 114 -11.50 -6.64 -10.65
CA PRO A 114 -11.85 -6.60 -12.07
C PRO A 114 -12.17 -5.18 -12.55
N GLU A 115 -11.86 -4.92 -13.83
CA GLU A 115 -12.07 -3.64 -14.51
C GLU A 115 -13.55 -3.44 -14.89
N ASN A 116 -14.35 -2.97 -13.93
CA ASN A 116 -15.77 -2.68 -14.13
C ASN A 116 -16.02 -1.30 -14.77
N ILE A 117 -17.28 -0.93 -15.04
CA ILE A 117 -17.65 0.40 -15.58
C ILE A 117 -17.03 1.54 -14.76
N MET A 118 -17.02 1.41 -13.42
CA MET A 118 -16.43 2.40 -12.53
C MET A 118 -14.92 2.60 -12.76
N PHE A 119 -14.19 1.54 -13.13
CA PHE A 119 -12.78 1.65 -13.50
C PHE A 119 -12.59 2.56 -14.72
N TYR A 120 -13.40 2.37 -15.77
CA TYR A 120 -13.31 3.20 -16.97
C TYR A 120 -13.73 4.65 -16.69
N LEU A 121 -14.72 4.88 -15.83
CA LEU A 121 -15.09 6.23 -15.39
C LEU A 121 -13.93 6.91 -14.66
N VAL A 122 -13.29 6.23 -13.71
CA VAL A 122 -12.09 6.75 -13.03
C VAL A 122 -10.97 7.05 -14.03
N LYS A 123 -10.70 6.10 -14.93
CA LYS A 123 -9.61 6.19 -15.90
C LYS A 123 -9.77 7.39 -16.83
N TYR A 124 -10.96 7.59 -17.40
CA TYR A 124 -11.17 8.62 -18.42
C TYR A 124 -11.65 9.96 -17.86
N LEU A 125 -12.46 9.96 -16.81
CA LEU A 125 -13.04 11.18 -16.24
C LEU A 125 -12.21 11.77 -15.08
N LYS A 126 -11.11 11.10 -14.69
CA LYS A 126 -10.20 11.52 -13.60
C LYS A 126 -10.91 11.77 -12.26
N ILE A 127 -12.04 11.09 -12.04
CA ILE A 127 -12.75 11.07 -10.75
C ILE A 127 -11.93 10.28 -9.71
N PRO A 128 -12.20 10.44 -8.39
CA PRO A 128 -11.34 9.89 -7.35
C PRO A 128 -11.09 8.37 -7.46
N ARG A 129 -9.81 7.97 -7.47
CA ARG A 129 -9.36 6.57 -7.70
C ARG A 129 -9.97 5.54 -6.76
N TRP A 130 -10.15 5.93 -5.50
CA TRP A 130 -10.75 5.05 -4.51
C TRP A 130 -12.13 4.56 -4.92
N LEU A 131 -12.87 5.22 -5.82
CA LEU A 131 -14.18 4.75 -6.31
C LEU A 131 -14.14 3.40 -7.03
N ALA A 132 -12.99 3.02 -7.60
CA ALA A 132 -12.85 1.77 -8.34
C ALA A 132 -11.91 0.76 -7.64
N SER A 133 -11.66 0.91 -6.34
CA SER A 133 -10.87 -0.08 -5.57
C SER A 133 -9.49 -0.37 -6.19
N THR A 134 -8.94 -1.57 -5.94
CA THR A 134 -7.61 -1.98 -6.42
C THR A 134 -7.54 -2.13 -7.96
N SER A 135 -8.68 -2.05 -8.67
CA SER A 135 -8.67 -1.94 -10.14
C SER A 135 -7.90 -0.70 -10.60
N THR A 136 -7.80 0.35 -9.76
CA THR A 136 -7.02 1.56 -10.06
C THR A 136 -5.61 1.59 -9.47
N MET A 137 -5.17 0.49 -8.84
CA MET A 137 -3.84 0.41 -8.26
C MET A 137 -2.76 0.68 -9.30
N GLY A 138 -1.75 1.46 -8.93
CA GLY A 138 -0.65 1.87 -9.79
C GLY A 138 -0.94 3.12 -10.63
N MET A 139 -2.20 3.56 -10.76
CA MET A 139 -2.57 4.70 -11.61
C MET A 139 -2.28 6.07 -10.97
N SER A 140 -1.80 6.14 -9.74
CA SER A 140 -1.44 7.43 -9.13
C SER A 140 -0.19 8.05 -9.75
N HIS A 141 0.75 7.23 -10.20
CA HIS A 141 2.12 7.60 -10.60
C HIS A 141 2.91 8.40 -9.56
N MET A 142 2.42 8.52 -8.33
CA MET A 142 3.03 9.32 -7.26
C MET A 142 4.18 8.57 -6.55
N TYR A 143 4.26 7.25 -6.72
CA TYR A 143 5.36 6.43 -6.22
C TYR A 143 6.60 6.55 -7.12
N ASP A 144 7.78 6.30 -6.55
CA ASP A 144 9.04 6.17 -7.28
C ASP A 144 9.14 4.79 -7.95
N LEU A 145 8.88 3.73 -7.17
CA LEU A 145 8.92 2.35 -7.63
C LEU A 145 7.63 1.59 -7.28
N PHE A 146 7.29 0.62 -8.12
CA PHE A 146 6.14 -0.26 -7.96
C PHE A 146 6.58 -1.73 -8.08
N CYS A 147 6.61 -2.41 -6.94
CA CYS A 147 6.93 -3.83 -6.83
C CYS A 147 5.70 -4.67 -7.20
N VAL A 148 5.84 -5.48 -8.25
CA VAL A 148 4.76 -6.34 -8.78
C VAL A 148 5.14 -7.82 -8.70
N ALA A 149 4.11 -8.65 -8.64
CA ALA A 149 4.25 -10.08 -8.39
C ALA A 149 4.90 -10.85 -9.56
N SER A 150 4.71 -10.42 -10.81
CA SER A 150 5.21 -11.15 -11.98
C SER A 150 5.37 -10.25 -13.20
N TYR A 151 6.06 -10.75 -14.23
CA TYR A 151 6.11 -10.11 -15.54
C TYR A 151 4.72 -9.98 -16.18
N GLY A 152 3.82 -10.95 -15.96
CA GLY A 152 2.43 -10.85 -16.41
C GLY A 152 1.69 -9.67 -15.77
N TYR A 153 1.92 -9.44 -14.47
CA TYR A 153 1.40 -8.25 -13.80
C TYR A 153 2.03 -6.97 -14.31
N LYS A 154 3.35 -6.95 -14.55
CA LYS A 154 4.03 -5.80 -15.17
C LYS A 154 3.35 -5.43 -16.50
N ASP A 155 3.16 -6.40 -17.38
CA ASP A 155 2.49 -6.21 -18.66
C ASP A 155 1.05 -5.70 -18.50
N PHE A 156 0.31 -6.27 -17.55
CA PHE A 156 -1.06 -5.84 -17.24
C PHE A 156 -1.10 -4.38 -16.79
N PHE A 157 -0.25 -3.95 -15.86
CA PHE A 157 -0.20 -2.56 -15.38
C PHE A 157 0.23 -1.58 -16.46
N VAL A 158 1.19 -1.95 -17.30
CA VAL A 158 1.63 -1.11 -18.43
C VAL A 158 0.52 -0.96 -19.46
N LYS A 159 -0.05 -2.09 -19.94
CA LYS A 159 -0.99 -2.11 -21.07
C LYS A 159 -2.39 -1.61 -20.68
N ARG A 160 -2.86 -1.94 -19.47
CA ARG A 160 -4.24 -1.65 -19.05
C ARG A 160 -4.35 -0.39 -18.21
N LYS A 161 -3.39 -0.16 -17.33
CA LYS A 161 -3.40 0.94 -16.34
C LYS A 161 -2.42 2.07 -16.64
N GLU A 162 -1.77 2.01 -17.80
CA GLU A 162 -0.86 3.05 -18.32
C GLU A 162 0.31 3.35 -17.37
N VAL A 163 0.68 2.38 -16.53
CA VAL A 163 1.82 2.51 -15.62
C VAL A 163 3.12 2.59 -16.41
N LYS A 164 3.96 3.56 -16.05
CA LYS A 164 5.29 3.76 -16.63
C LYS A 164 6.18 2.53 -16.40
N PRO A 165 6.66 1.83 -17.45
CA PRO A 165 7.45 0.61 -17.31
C PRO A 165 8.71 0.76 -16.44
N GLU A 166 9.33 1.93 -16.49
CA GLU A 166 10.54 2.28 -15.72
C GLU A 166 10.30 2.39 -14.21
N LYS A 167 9.03 2.54 -13.78
CA LYS A 167 8.67 2.52 -12.37
C LYS A 167 8.40 1.11 -11.84
N ILE A 168 8.25 0.11 -12.71
CA ILE A 168 7.83 -1.23 -12.29
C ILE A 168 9.03 -2.15 -12.10
N VAL A 169 9.12 -2.76 -10.92
CA VAL A 169 10.09 -3.78 -10.55
C VAL A 169 9.35 -5.08 -10.27
N VAL A 170 9.76 -6.19 -10.89
CA VAL A 170 9.18 -7.52 -10.63
C VAL A 170 9.91 -8.12 -9.44
N THR A 171 9.20 -8.39 -8.35
CA THR A 171 9.79 -8.85 -7.08
C THR A 171 9.26 -10.21 -6.62
N GLY A 172 8.14 -10.68 -7.15
CA GLY A 172 7.39 -11.78 -6.52
C GLY A 172 6.41 -11.26 -5.45
N ILE A 173 5.76 -12.17 -4.73
CA ILE A 173 4.81 -11.85 -3.66
C ILE A 173 5.48 -12.25 -2.33
N PRO A 174 5.73 -11.30 -1.40
CA PRO A 174 6.47 -11.59 -0.17
C PRO A 174 5.91 -12.77 0.64
N ASN A 175 4.59 -12.94 0.68
CA ASN A 175 3.95 -14.04 1.42
C ASN A 175 4.24 -15.44 0.84
N PHE A 176 4.72 -15.54 -0.40
CA PHE A 176 5.01 -16.81 -1.08
C PHE A 176 6.52 -17.07 -1.21
N ASP A 177 7.37 -16.28 -0.56
CA ASP A 177 8.82 -16.42 -0.65
C ASP A 177 9.32 -17.73 0.02
N ASN A 178 8.56 -18.27 1.00
CA ASN A 178 8.89 -19.52 1.68
C ASN A 178 7.84 -20.61 1.42
N LEU A 179 7.96 -21.33 0.30
CA LEU A 179 7.03 -22.40 -0.07
C LEU A 179 6.96 -23.55 0.95
N ASN A 180 8.04 -23.78 1.72
CA ASN A 180 8.08 -24.86 2.71
C ASN A 180 7.06 -24.69 3.84
N GLN A 181 6.56 -23.47 4.08
CA GLN A 181 5.53 -23.23 5.09
C GLN A 181 4.13 -23.71 4.68
N TYR A 182 3.98 -24.20 3.44
CA TYR A 182 2.73 -24.71 2.86
C TYR A 182 2.82 -26.17 2.43
N LEU A 183 3.94 -26.84 2.69
CA LEU A 183 4.13 -28.27 2.45
C LEU A 183 3.70 -29.02 3.72
N ASP A 184 2.41 -29.32 3.85
CA ASP A 184 1.92 -30.33 4.79
C ASP A 184 2.23 -31.75 4.28
#